data_AF-T0ZF08-F1
#
_entry.id   AF-T0ZF08-F1
#
_cell.length_a   1.000
_cell.length_b   1.000
_cell.length_c   1.000
_cell.angle_alpha   90.00
_cell.angle_beta   90.00
_cell.angle_gamma   90.00
#
_symmetry.space_group_name_H-M   'P 1'
#
loop_
_entity.id
_entity.type
_entity.pdbx_description
1 polymer ?
#
loop_
_entity_poly.entity_id
_entity_poly.type
_entity_poly.pdbx_seq_one_letter_code
_entity_poly.pdbx_strand_id
1 'polypeptide(L)'
;MKNKRSFKRAEKAEVCLLLEGTYPYVSGGVSAWVSHLLTEFPDVSFALVFMGSSPQDYGDPVYTLPDHVVYYEEFFIHDVVPKKAVREVRKGDPQAFEKMEHFHQALRDPLHPDLSGHLLRQILPQMENGKALDDAQFLYGKMSWDMITEYYERYSTDPSFTDYFWTVRMMHKPIWEIVNVSHQIIPAQVYHTVSTGYAGFLGALLHYRTGRPLLLSEHGIYTKERKIDLLQSSWLRDNRRLSRGRFHARSDIF
;
A
#
# COMPACT_ATOMS: atom_id res chain seq x y z
N MET A 1 -20.49 -10.07 15.09
CA MET A 1 -20.51 -8.59 15.08
C MET A 1 -19.58 -8.11 16.17
N LYS A 2 -18.32 -7.79 15.84
CA LYS A 2 -17.37 -7.26 16.84
C LYS A 2 -17.66 -5.77 17.04
N ASN A 3 -17.76 -5.32 18.30
CA ASN A 3 -17.90 -3.92 18.69
C ASN A 3 -16.87 -3.08 17.94
N LYS A 4 -17.29 -2.20 17.03
CA LYS A 4 -16.44 -1.09 16.59
C LYS A 4 -16.17 -0.25 17.84
N ARG A 5 -14.92 -0.23 18.32
CA ARG A 5 -14.50 0.69 19.38
C ARG A 5 -14.88 2.11 18.92
N SER A 6 -15.69 2.79 19.73
CA SER A 6 -16.15 4.13 19.41
C SER A 6 -15.05 5.12 19.73
N PHE A 7 -14.22 5.43 18.73
CA PHE A 7 -13.22 6.48 18.82
C PHE A 7 -13.84 7.86 18.61
N LYS A 8 -13.21 8.91 19.16
CA LYS A 8 -13.59 10.31 18.90
C LYS A 8 -13.58 10.54 17.36
N ARG A 9 -14.57 11.27 16.84
CA ARG A 9 -14.69 11.59 15.40
C ARG A 9 -14.95 13.08 15.21
N ALA A 10 -13.93 13.89 15.42
CA ALA A 10 -13.97 15.29 14.99
C ALA A 10 -14.07 15.41 13.45
N GLU A 11 -14.56 16.54 12.95
CA GLU A 11 -14.68 16.81 11.51
C GLU A 11 -13.36 17.24 10.86
N LYS A 12 -12.38 17.67 11.65
CA LYS A 12 -11.05 18.09 11.20
C LYS A 12 -10.01 18.00 12.32
N ALA A 13 -8.73 17.98 11.94
CA ALA A 13 -7.59 18.06 12.85
C ALA A 13 -6.50 19.02 12.33
N GLU A 14 -5.53 19.37 13.16
CA GLU A 14 -4.34 20.10 12.72
C GLU A 14 -3.34 19.17 12.05
N VAL A 15 -3.01 18.06 12.71
CA VAL A 15 -2.05 17.08 12.20
C VAL A 15 -2.71 15.72 12.08
N CYS A 16 -2.58 15.08 10.92
CA CYS A 16 -2.98 13.68 10.74
C CYS A 16 -1.75 12.78 10.62
N LEU A 17 -1.52 11.94 11.62
CA LEU A 17 -0.46 10.93 11.58
C LEU A 17 -0.94 9.68 10.83
N LEU A 18 -0.15 9.24 9.86
CA LEU A 18 -0.37 8.04 9.07
C LEU A 18 0.62 6.98 9.56
N LEU A 19 0.08 5.92 10.17
CA LEU A 19 0.83 4.97 10.98
C LEU A 19 0.68 3.56 10.42
N GLU A 20 1.72 3.04 9.78
CA GLU A 20 1.74 1.69 9.23
C GLU A 20 2.31 0.70 10.24
N GLY A 21 1.52 -0.29 10.65
CA GLY A 21 1.94 -1.45 11.45
C GLY A 21 2.59 -1.13 12.81
N THR A 22 2.47 0.09 13.32
CA THR A 22 3.21 0.58 14.50
C THR A 22 2.27 1.02 15.63
N TYR A 23 2.20 2.32 15.92
CA TYR A 23 1.38 2.87 16.99
C TYR A 23 -0.12 2.76 16.65
N PRO A 24 -1.01 2.40 17.58
CA PRO A 24 -0.79 2.18 19.02
C PRO A 24 -0.62 0.70 19.41
N TYR A 25 -0.42 -0.21 18.45
CA TYR A 25 -0.49 -1.66 18.70
C TYR A 25 0.85 -2.32 18.98
N VAL A 26 1.92 -1.83 18.34
CA VAL A 26 3.24 -2.44 18.44
C VAL A 26 4.12 -1.62 19.35
N SER A 27 4.70 -2.23 20.38
CA SER A 27 5.76 -1.61 21.18
C SER A 27 7.06 -1.54 20.38
N GLY A 28 7.73 -0.39 20.38
CA GLY A 28 8.99 -0.22 19.66
C GLY A 28 9.41 1.24 19.56
N GLY A 29 10.57 1.49 18.93
CA GLY A 29 11.14 2.84 18.83
C GLY A 29 10.22 3.83 18.10
N VAL A 30 9.60 3.41 16.99
CA VAL A 30 8.67 4.27 16.23
C VAL A 30 7.44 4.61 17.08
N SER A 31 6.80 3.63 17.71
CA SER A 31 5.61 3.87 18.53
C SER A 31 5.90 4.68 19.79
N ALA A 32 7.06 4.48 20.42
CA ALA A 32 7.52 5.32 21.52
C ALA A 32 7.73 6.76 21.07
N TRP A 33 8.35 6.97 19.90
CA TRP A 33 8.52 8.29 19.32
C TRP A 33 7.18 8.97 18.98
N VAL A 34 6.23 8.24 18.40
CA VAL A 34 4.86 8.75 18.16
C VAL A 34 4.18 9.12 19.49
N SER A 35 4.32 8.28 20.52
CA SER A 35 3.79 8.58 21.85
C SER A 35 4.39 9.87 22.43
N HIS A 36 5.71 10.05 22.33
CA HIS A 36 6.37 11.28 22.77
C HIS A 36 5.92 12.49 21.95
N LEU A 37 5.81 12.37 20.62
CA LEU A 37 5.30 13.43 19.76
C LEU A 37 3.91 13.88 20.19
N LEU A 38 3.01 12.95 20.50
CA LEU A 38 1.69 13.30 21.00
C LEU A 38 1.77 13.99 22.36
N THR A 39 2.58 13.50 23.29
CA THR A 39 2.69 14.07 24.64
C THR A 39 3.31 15.48 24.67
N GLU A 40 4.30 15.75 23.82
CA GLU A 40 5.01 17.05 23.80
C GLU A 40 4.20 18.18 23.14
N PHE A 41 3.12 17.87 22.43
CA PHE A 41 2.27 18.85 21.75
C PHE A 41 0.80 18.74 22.20
N PRO A 42 0.47 19.01 23.49
CA PRO A 42 -0.88 18.85 24.02
C PRO A 42 -1.90 19.84 23.44
N ASP A 43 -1.44 20.99 22.94
CA ASP A 43 -2.31 22.04 22.36
C ASP A 43 -2.61 21.82 20.88
N VAL A 44 -2.03 20.80 20.24
CA VAL A 44 -2.25 20.46 18.83
C VAL A 44 -3.29 19.34 18.71
N SER A 45 -4.31 19.53 17.90
CA SER A 45 -5.29 18.48 17.62
C SER A 45 -4.74 17.43 16.63
N PHE A 46 -4.70 16.17 17.07
CA PHE A 46 -4.20 15.05 16.26
C PHE A 46 -5.33 14.14 15.75
N ALA A 47 -5.24 13.78 14.48
CA ALA A 47 -5.91 12.63 13.88
C ALA A 47 -4.90 11.50 13.70
N LEU A 48 -5.30 10.28 13.98
CA LEU A 48 -4.47 9.10 13.81
C LEU A 48 -5.13 8.13 12.84
N VAL A 49 -4.40 7.74 11.80
CA VAL A 49 -4.83 6.72 10.83
C VAL A 49 -3.88 5.55 10.95
N PHE A 50 -4.36 4.45 11.52
CA PHE A 50 -3.61 3.21 11.60
C PHE A 50 -3.87 2.34 10.36
N MET A 51 -2.81 1.83 9.76
CA MET A 51 -2.84 0.88 8.66
C MET A 51 -2.17 -0.41 9.08
N GLY A 52 -2.96 -1.49 9.16
CA GLY A 52 -2.48 -2.82 9.51
C GLY A 52 -2.65 -3.83 8.36
N SER A 53 -2.06 -5.01 8.52
CA SER A 53 -2.28 -6.16 7.64
C SER A 53 -3.71 -6.69 7.78
N SER A 54 -4.02 -7.32 8.92
CA SER A 54 -5.34 -7.86 9.25
C SER A 54 -5.65 -7.62 10.73
N PRO A 55 -6.92 -7.47 11.15
CA PRO A 55 -7.26 -7.24 12.55
C PRO A 55 -6.75 -8.32 13.51
N GLN A 56 -6.60 -9.56 13.03
CA GLN A 56 -6.15 -10.70 13.83
C GLN A 56 -4.65 -10.67 14.14
N ASP A 57 -3.89 -9.88 13.38
CA ASP A 57 -2.44 -9.74 13.57
C ASP A 57 -2.10 -8.79 14.73
N TYR A 58 -3.11 -8.08 15.26
CA TYR A 58 -2.95 -7.09 16.32
C TYR A 58 -3.78 -7.47 17.55
N GLY A 59 -3.15 -7.35 18.72
CA GLY A 59 -3.81 -7.48 20.01
C GLY A 59 -4.52 -6.19 20.42
N ASP A 60 -4.63 -5.97 21.73
CA ASP A 60 -5.11 -4.70 22.26
C ASP A 60 -4.05 -3.59 22.11
N PRO A 61 -4.47 -2.31 21.94
CA PRO A 61 -3.55 -1.18 21.93
C PRO A 61 -2.70 -1.18 23.21
N VAL A 62 -1.40 -1.03 23.05
CA VAL A 62 -0.45 -0.98 24.18
C VAL A 62 -0.20 0.45 24.65
N TYR A 63 -0.67 1.44 23.89
CA TYR A 63 -0.63 2.86 24.24
C TYR A 63 -2.05 3.40 24.46
N THR A 64 -2.19 4.27 25.47
CA THR A 64 -3.42 5.04 25.67
C THR A 64 -3.37 6.29 24.79
N LEU A 65 -4.45 6.54 24.05
CA LEU A 65 -4.56 7.72 23.21
C LEU A 65 -4.81 8.96 24.09
N PRO A 66 -4.01 10.04 23.95
CA PRO A 66 -4.26 11.29 24.66
C PRO A 66 -5.57 11.98 24.27
N ASP A 67 -6.04 12.91 25.09
CA ASP A 67 -7.34 13.55 24.88
C ASP A 67 -7.43 14.43 23.63
N HIS A 68 -6.31 15.03 23.23
CA HIS A 68 -6.15 15.84 22.02
C HIS A 68 -5.98 15.01 20.74
N VAL A 69 -6.01 13.67 20.85
CA VAL A 69 -6.31 12.79 19.71
C VAL A 69 -7.81 12.81 19.45
N VAL A 70 -8.21 13.66 18.50
CA VAL A 70 -9.62 13.96 18.20
C VAL A 70 -10.25 13.02 17.18
N TYR A 71 -9.43 12.23 16.49
CA TYR A 71 -9.85 11.23 15.53
C TYR A 71 -8.90 10.03 15.53
N TYR A 72 -9.46 8.83 15.50
CA TYR A 72 -8.70 7.60 15.25
C TYR A 72 -9.50 6.66 14.36
N GLU A 73 -8.86 6.19 13.28
CA GLU A 73 -9.44 5.18 12.40
C GLU A 73 -8.40 4.13 12.00
N GLU A 74 -8.90 2.92 11.83
CA GLU A 74 -8.11 1.73 11.54
C GLU A 74 -8.51 1.19 10.18
N PHE A 75 -7.51 0.97 9.33
CA PHE A 75 -7.69 0.36 8.03
C PHE A 75 -6.80 -0.88 7.92
N PHE A 76 -7.39 -1.97 7.44
CA PHE A 76 -6.69 -3.24 7.29
C PHE A 76 -6.60 -3.58 5.81
N ILE A 77 -5.37 -3.58 5.30
CA ILE A 77 -5.06 -3.59 3.87
C ILE A 77 -5.28 -4.98 3.25
N HIS A 78 -5.13 -6.05 4.05
CA HIS A 78 -5.34 -7.43 3.60
C HIS A 78 -6.70 -7.98 3.96
N ASP A 79 -7.59 -7.21 4.58
CA ASP A 79 -8.91 -7.70 4.94
C ASP A 79 -9.67 -8.05 3.65
N VAL A 80 -9.88 -9.35 3.44
CA VAL A 80 -10.58 -9.87 2.27
C VAL A 80 -12.06 -9.81 2.58
N VAL A 81 -12.65 -8.62 2.48
CA VAL A 81 -14.11 -8.54 2.39
C VAL A 81 -14.49 -9.29 1.10
N PRO A 82 -15.27 -10.38 1.19
CA PRO A 82 -15.69 -11.10 0.00
C PRO A 82 -16.62 -10.18 -0.81
N LYS A 83 -16.07 -9.47 -1.80
CA LYS A 83 -16.91 -8.78 -2.78
C LYS A 83 -17.73 -9.85 -3.51
N LYS A 84 -19.02 -9.59 -3.71
CA LYS A 84 -19.92 -10.48 -4.48
C LYS A 84 -19.20 -10.93 -5.74
N ALA A 85 -19.28 -12.22 -6.07
CA ALA A 85 -18.69 -12.77 -7.29
C ALA A 85 -19.09 -11.88 -8.48
N VAL A 86 -18.10 -11.21 -9.07
CA VAL A 86 -18.31 -10.43 -10.29
C VAL A 86 -18.61 -11.46 -11.38
N ARG A 87 -19.85 -11.46 -11.87
CA ARG A 87 -20.35 -12.48 -12.80
C ARG A 87 -19.94 -12.24 -14.26
N GLU A 88 -19.47 -11.03 -14.59
CA GLU A 88 -19.18 -10.64 -15.96
C GLU A 88 -17.74 -10.16 -16.13
N VAL A 89 -17.04 -10.77 -17.07
CA VAL A 89 -15.69 -10.37 -17.49
C VAL A 89 -15.82 -9.07 -18.28
N ARG A 90 -15.23 -7.99 -17.75
CA ARG A 90 -15.16 -6.69 -18.44
C ARG A 90 -14.00 -6.68 -19.42
N LYS A 91 -14.21 -6.16 -20.64
CA LYS A 91 -13.13 -6.01 -21.63
C LYS A 91 -12.01 -5.11 -21.08
N GLY A 92 -12.38 -3.94 -20.56
CA GLY A 92 -11.45 -2.88 -20.16
C GLY A 92 -11.46 -1.71 -21.14
N ASP A 93 -11.02 -0.55 -20.69
CA ASP A 93 -10.89 0.66 -21.49
C ASP A 93 -9.46 0.73 -22.08
N PRO A 94 -9.31 0.67 -23.42
CA PRO A 94 -8.00 0.73 -24.06
C PRO A 94 -7.15 1.95 -23.68
N GLN A 95 -7.75 3.13 -23.59
CA GLN A 95 -7.02 4.37 -23.31
C GLN A 95 -6.55 4.43 -21.85
N ALA A 96 -7.36 3.88 -20.93
CA ALA A 96 -6.97 3.82 -19.53
C ALA A 96 -5.80 2.84 -19.31
N PHE A 97 -5.83 1.68 -19.98
CA PHE A 97 -4.77 0.68 -19.92
C PHE A 97 -3.48 1.16 -20.61
N GLU A 98 -3.57 1.92 -21.69
CA GLU A 98 -2.40 2.55 -22.32
C GLU A 98 -1.70 3.52 -21.36
N LYS A 99 -2.45 4.32 -20.61
CA LYS A 99 -1.87 5.19 -19.57
C LYS A 99 -1.21 4.39 -18.45
N MET A 100 -1.83 3.29 -18.02
CA MET A 100 -1.24 2.38 -17.03
C MET A 100 0.08 1.78 -17.53
N GLU A 101 0.14 1.37 -18.80
CA GLU A 101 1.36 0.87 -19.42
C GLU A 101 2.48 1.92 -19.40
N HIS A 102 2.18 3.15 -19.83
CA HIS A 102 3.15 4.26 -19.76
C HIS A 102 3.63 4.54 -18.34
N PHE A 103 2.73 4.45 -17.34
CA PHE A 103 3.11 4.62 -15.94
C PHE A 103 4.05 3.50 -15.47
N HIS A 104 3.76 2.24 -15.78
CA HIS A 104 4.64 1.13 -15.46
C HIS A 104 6.00 1.22 -16.17
N GLN A 105 6.04 1.76 -17.40
CA GLN A 105 7.30 2.02 -18.10
C GLN A 105 8.11 3.13 -17.40
N ALA A 106 7.45 4.23 -17.03
CA ALA A 106 8.09 5.32 -16.29
C ALA A 106 8.62 4.86 -14.90
N LEU A 107 7.94 3.94 -14.21
CA LEU A 107 8.44 3.36 -12.96
C LEU A 107 9.69 2.48 -13.14
N ARG A 108 9.89 1.91 -14.33
CA ARG A 108 11.08 1.10 -14.65
C ARG A 108 12.28 1.96 -15.04
N ASP A 109 12.05 3.22 -15.40
CA ASP A 109 13.10 4.17 -15.76
C ASP A 109 13.45 5.10 -14.59
N PRO A 110 14.56 4.86 -13.88
CA PRO A 110 14.94 5.69 -12.73
C PRO A 110 15.39 7.10 -13.11
N LEU A 111 15.58 7.41 -14.40
CA LEU A 111 16.11 8.69 -14.86
C LEU A 111 15.06 9.82 -14.87
N HIS A 112 13.77 9.48 -14.79
CA HIS A 112 12.67 10.45 -14.91
C HIS A 112 11.59 10.30 -13.83
N PRO A 113 11.92 10.52 -12.54
CA PRO A 113 10.96 10.35 -11.44
C PRO A 113 9.72 11.25 -11.57
N ASP A 114 9.87 12.47 -12.09
CA ASP A 114 8.77 13.42 -12.27
C ASP A 114 7.70 12.91 -13.27
N LEU A 115 8.13 12.11 -14.26
CA LEU A 115 7.22 11.52 -15.24
C LEU A 115 6.27 10.51 -14.59
N SER A 116 6.80 9.65 -13.72
CA SER A 116 5.99 8.68 -12.98
C SER A 116 4.96 9.37 -12.08
N GLY A 117 5.36 10.46 -11.40
CA GLY A 117 4.46 11.27 -10.59
C GLY A 117 3.38 11.96 -11.42
N HIS A 118 3.70 12.46 -12.61
CA HIS A 118 2.70 13.04 -13.52
C HIS A 118 1.69 12.01 -14.03
N LEU A 119 2.16 10.84 -14.48
CA LEU A 119 1.30 9.77 -15.01
C LEU A 119 0.41 9.17 -13.92
N LEU A 120 0.94 9.00 -12.70
CA LEU A 120 0.14 8.56 -11.55
C LEU A 120 -1.07 9.48 -11.33
N ARG A 121 -0.89 10.81 -11.43
CA ARG A 121 -2.00 11.78 -11.27
C ARG A 121 -3.09 11.60 -12.33
N GLN A 122 -2.74 11.15 -13.53
CA GLN A 122 -3.72 10.88 -14.59
C GLN A 122 -4.48 9.57 -14.35
N ILE A 123 -3.85 8.60 -13.70
CA ILE A 123 -4.41 7.27 -13.43
C ILE A 123 -5.28 7.26 -12.18
N LEU A 124 -4.89 7.98 -11.12
CA LEU A 124 -5.58 7.93 -9.82
C LEU A 124 -7.10 8.12 -9.89
N PRO A 125 -7.66 9.10 -10.64
CA PRO A 125 -9.11 9.24 -10.76
C PRO A 125 -9.81 8.06 -11.43
N GLN A 126 -9.08 7.25 -12.21
CA GLN A 126 -9.60 6.06 -12.88
C GLN A 126 -9.57 4.83 -11.96
N MET A 127 -8.90 4.89 -10.82
CA MET A 127 -8.82 3.79 -9.84
C MET A 127 -9.99 3.77 -8.85
N GLU A 128 -10.82 4.81 -8.84
CA GLU A 128 -12.01 4.88 -7.98
C GLU A 128 -13.04 3.79 -8.36
N ASN A 129 -13.87 3.37 -7.40
CA ASN A 129 -14.87 2.32 -7.62
C ASN A 129 -15.79 2.65 -8.81
N GLY A 130 -15.94 1.70 -9.75
CA GLY A 130 -16.77 1.86 -10.94
C GLY A 130 -16.12 2.62 -12.10
N LYS A 131 -14.85 3.00 -11.99
CA LYS A 131 -14.09 3.65 -13.07
C LYS A 131 -13.29 2.63 -13.90
N ALA A 132 -12.59 3.12 -14.92
CA ALA A 132 -11.94 2.30 -15.94
C ALA A 132 -10.81 1.41 -15.42
N LEU A 133 -10.23 1.73 -14.25
CA LEU A 133 -9.15 1.00 -13.60
C LEU A 133 -9.53 0.64 -12.15
N ASP A 134 -10.82 0.42 -11.88
CA ASP A 134 -11.29 -0.03 -10.56
C ASP A 134 -10.75 -1.43 -10.19
N ASP A 135 -10.92 -1.80 -8.92
CA ASP A 135 -10.37 -3.06 -8.42
C ASP A 135 -10.99 -4.28 -9.11
N ALA A 136 -12.26 -4.20 -9.50
CA ALA A 136 -12.94 -5.25 -10.26
C ALA A 136 -12.32 -5.44 -11.64
N GLN A 137 -11.97 -4.35 -12.34
CA GLN A 137 -11.28 -4.40 -13.63
C GLN A 137 -9.90 -5.05 -13.50
N PHE A 138 -9.15 -4.77 -12.44
CA PHE A 138 -7.87 -5.43 -12.19
C PHE A 138 -8.02 -6.92 -11.89
N LEU A 139 -8.99 -7.28 -11.04
CA LEU A 139 -9.19 -8.65 -10.56
C LEU A 139 -9.87 -9.58 -11.58
N TYR A 140 -10.70 -9.06 -12.47
CA TYR A 140 -11.56 -9.87 -13.35
C TYR A 140 -11.59 -9.41 -14.81
N GLY A 141 -10.91 -8.32 -15.17
CA GLY A 141 -10.93 -7.76 -16.52
C GLY A 141 -10.02 -8.50 -17.50
N LYS A 142 -10.45 -8.59 -18.77
CA LYS A 142 -9.69 -9.23 -19.84
C LYS A 142 -8.37 -8.50 -20.14
N MET A 143 -8.40 -7.18 -20.28
CA MET A 143 -7.16 -6.40 -20.49
C MET A 143 -6.16 -6.50 -19.31
N SER A 144 -6.64 -6.65 -18.07
CA SER A 144 -5.75 -6.89 -16.92
C SER A 144 -5.08 -8.26 -17.02
N TRP A 145 -5.85 -9.30 -17.37
CA TRP A 145 -5.31 -10.63 -17.62
C TRP A 145 -4.24 -10.63 -18.72
N ASP A 146 -4.55 -9.97 -19.85
CA ASP A 146 -3.64 -9.90 -21.00
C ASP A 146 -2.34 -9.19 -20.62
N MET A 147 -2.42 -8.03 -19.93
CA MET A 147 -1.25 -7.29 -19.47
C MET A 147 -0.40 -8.08 -18.46
N ILE A 148 -1.02 -8.78 -17.49
CA ILE A 148 -0.29 -9.62 -16.53
C ILE A 148 0.43 -10.78 -17.23
N THR A 149 -0.24 -11.42 -18.21
CA THR A 149 0.33 -12.52 -18.99
C THR A 149 1.50 -12.05 -19.85
N GLU A 150 1.32 -10.94 -20.57
CA GLU A 150 2.36 -10.32 -21.39
C GLU A 150 3.59 -9.92 -20.55
N TYR A 151 3.37 -9.36 -19.36
CA TYR A 151 4.47 -8.99 -18.46
C TYR A 151 5.20 -10.20 -17.89
N TYR A 152 4.50 -11.29 -17.58
CA TYR A 152 5.13 -12.53 -17.18
C TYR A 152 6.05 -13.05 -18.30
N GLU A 153 5.53 -13.15 -19.51
CA GLU A 153 6.28 -13.66 -20.67
C GLU A 153 7.51 -12.81 -21.00
N ARG A 154 7.42 -11.48 -20.84
CA ARG A 154 8.51 -10.56 -21.18
C ARG A 154 9.55 -10.38 -20.09
N TYR A 155 9.13 -10.33 -18.82
CA TYR A 155 9.97 -9.84 -17.73
C TYR A 155 10.20 -10.83 -16.60
N SER A 156 9.38 -11.89 -16.48
CA SER A 156 9.52 -12.85 -15.40
C SER A 156 10.51 -13.96 -15.74
N THR A 157 11.34 -14.32 -14.78
CA THR A 157 12.18 -15.53 -14.83
C THR A 157 11.65 -16.65 -13.93
N ASP A 158 10.56 -16.41 -13.20
CA ASP A 158 9.90 -17.41 -12.37
C ASP A 158 9.26 -18.49 -13.28
N PRO A 159 9.53 -19.79 -13.07
CA PRO A 159 8.90 -20.84 -13.86
C PRO A 159 7.40 -21.02 -13.59
N SER A 160 6.87 -20.51 -12.47
CA SER A 160 5.49 -20.66 -12.03
C SER A 160 4.66 -19.42 -12.35
N PHE A 161 3.90 -19.48 -13.46
CA PHE A 161 2.94 -18.42 -13.79
C PHE A 161 1.91 -18.22 -12.66
N THR A 162 1.49 -19.30 -11.99
CA THR A 162 0.52 -19.22 -10.90
C THR A 162 1.05 -18.40 -9.73
N ASP A 163 2.31 -18.61 -9.32
CA ASP A 163 2.90 -17.85 -8.21
C ASP A 163 3.11 -16.38 -8.60
N TYR A 164 3.57 -16.11 -9.82
CA TYR A 164 3.66 -14.76 -10.35
C TYR A 164 2.30 -14.05 -10.34
N PHE A 165 1.27 -14.70 -10.89
CA PHE A 165 -0.08 -14.17 -10.99
C PHE A 165 -0.64 -13.79 -9.61
N TRP A 166 -0.54 -14.69 -8.63
CA TRP A 166 -1.00 -14.42 -7.27
C TRP A 166 -0.17 -13.34 -6.59
N THR A 167 1.15 -13.32 -6.79
CA THR A 167 2.03 -12.27 -6.27
C THR A 167 1.61 -10.90 -6.77
N VAL A 168 1.43 -10.73 -8.08
CA VAL A 168 0.97 -9.46 -8.68
C VAL A 168 -0.36 -9.04 -8.08
N ARG A 169 -1.33 -9.95 -7.97
CA ARG A 169 -2.65 -9.63 -7.39
C ARG A 169 -2.57 -9.21 -5.92
N MET A 170 -1.79 -9.92 -5.11
CA MET A 170 -1.65 -9.61 -3.68
C MET A 170 -0.92 -8.28 -3.46
N MET A 171 0.09 -7.98 -4.27
CA MET A 171 0.85 -6.73 -4.16
C MET A 171 0.03 -5.49 -4.53
N HIS A 172 -0.81 -5.59 -5.57
CA HIS A 172 -1.55 -4.43 -6.07
C HIS A 172 -2.87 -4.18 -5.33
N LYS A 173 -3.55 -5.24 -4.84
CA LYS A 173 -4.84 -5.09 -4.13
C LYS A 173 -4.83 -3.99 -3.04
N PRO A 174 -3.80 -3.90 -2.18
CA PRO A 174 -3.60 -2.79 -1.23
C PRO A 174 -3.80 -1.38 -1.80
N ILE A 175 -3.39 -1.16 -3.05
CA ILE A 175 -3.38 0.17 -3.68
C ILE A 175 -4.81 0.70 -3.82
N TRP A 176 -5.76 -0.11 -4.27
CA TRP A 176 -7.17 0.31 -4.37
C TRP A 176 -7.80 0.55 -3.01
N GLU A 177 -7.43 -0.24 -2.00
CA GLU A 177 -7.91 -0.01 -0.64
C GLU A 177 -7.42 1.35 -0.12
N ILE A 178 -6.14 1.67 -0.31
CA ILE A 178 -5.56 2.96 0.08
C ILE A 178 -6.21 4.13 -0.68
N VAL A 179 -6.48 3.96 -1.98
CA VAL A 179 -7.24 4.95 -2.76
C VAL A 179 -8.60 5.17 -2.11
N ASN A 180 -9.37 4.12 -1.81
CA ASN A 180 -10.68 4.23 -1.16
C ASN A 180 -10.62 4.87 0.23
N VAL A 181 -9.61 4.52 1.03
CA VAL A 181 -9.37 5.08 2.37
C VAL A 181 -9.05 6.57 2.30
N SER A 182 -8.34 7.02 1.26
CA SER A 182 -8.02 8.44 1.08
C SER A 182 -9.24 9.36 0.96
N HIS A 183 -10.43 8.81 0.66
CA HIS A 183 -11.70 9.54 0.64
C HIS A 183 -12.42 9.61 2.00
N GLN A 184 -12.03 8.77 2.96
CA GLN A 184 -12.71 8.62 4.25
C GLN A 184 -12.02 9.40 5.37
N ILE A 185 -10.74 9.70 5.20
CA ILE A 185 -9.92 10.41 6.18
C ILE A 185 -10.39 11.86 6.32
N ILE A 186 -10.50 12.31 7.56
CA ILE A 186 -10.92 13.68 7.85
C ILE A 186 -9.89 14.70 7.35
N PRO A 187 -10.31 15.90 6.95
CA PRO A 187 -9.39 16.96 6.59
C PRO A 187 -8.42 17.31 7.73
N ALA A 188 -7.13 17.39 7.40
CA ALA A 188 -6.10 17.91 8.30
C ALA A 188 -5.38 19.12 7.69
N GLN A 189 -4.74 19.94 8.52
CA GLN A 189 -3.89 21.03 8.01
C GLN A 189 -2.57 20.50 7.46
N VAL A 190 -2.07 19.41 8.04
CA VAL A 190 -0.82 18.74 7.68
C VAL A 190 -0.99 17.22 7.81
N TYR A 191 -0.45 16.47 6.85
CA TYR A 191 -0.31 15.01 6.96
C TYR A 191 1.13 14.65 7.30
N HIS A 192 1.32 13.68 8.19
CA HIS A 192 2.65 13.23 8.60
C HIS A 192 2.70 11.71 8.58
N THR A 193 3.60 11.17 7.76
CA THR A 193 3.87 9.73 7.71
C THR A 193 5.25 9.42 8.28
N VAL A 194 5.34 8.30 9.00
CA VAL A 194 6.59 7.77 9.58
C VAL A 194 7.22 6.65 8.74
N SER A 195 6.61 6.32 7.59
CA SER A 195 7.13 5.33 6.63
C SER A 195 6.92 5.79 5.18
N THR A 196 7.74 5.26 4.29
CA THR A 196 7.62 5.41 2.83
C THR A 196 6.76 4.30 2.18
N GLY A 197 6.23 3.38 2.98
CA GLY A 197 5.39 2.25 2.54
C GLY A 197 3.97 2.68 2.18
N TYR A 198 2.98 1.89 2.60
CA TYR A 198 1.57 2.19 2.34
C TYR A 198 1.12 3.49 3.01
N ALA A 199 1.67 3.84 4.18
CA ALA A 199 1.40 5.15 4.78
C ALA A 199 1.98 6.31 3.98
N GLY A 200 3.18 6.13 3.42
CA GLY A 200 3.80 7.08 2.50
C GLY A 200 2.94 7.32 1.27
N PHE A 201 2.46 6.24 0.65
CA PHE A 201 1.57 6.32 -0.50
C PHE A 201 0.25 7.03 -0.15
N LEU A 202 -0.40 6.65 0.95
CA LEU A 202 -1.61 7.33 1.42
C LEU A 202 -1.37 8.83 1.67
N GLY A 203 -0.25 9.19 2.30
CA GLY A 203 0.13 10.58 2.53
C GLY A 203 0.29 11.37 1.23
N ALA A 204 0.92 10.77 0.21
CA ALA A 204 1.04 11.36 -1.11
C ALA A 204 -0.32 11.58 -1.78
N LEU A 205 -1.26 10.62 -1.65
CA LEU A 205 -2.62 10.77 -2.15
C LEU A 205 -3.37 11.91 -1.44
N LEU A 206 -3.28 11.99 -0.11
CA LEU A 206 -3.94 13.03 0.68
C LEU A 206 -3.39 14.42 0.34
N HIS A 207 -2.06 14.55 0.22
CA HIS A 207 -1.41 15.76 -0.26
C HIS A 207 -1.94 16.16 -1.64
N TYR A 208 -1.97 15.20 -2.59
CA TYR A 208 -2.44 15.45 -3.94
C TYR A 208 -3.90 15.91 -3.98
N ARG A 209 -4.78 15.27 -3.21
CA ARG A 209 -6.22 15.56 -3.19
C ARG A 209 -6.56 16.88 -2.51
N THR A 210 -5.82 17.25 -1.47
CA THR A 210 -6.18 18.38 -0.60
C THR A 210 -5.27 19.60 -0.75
N GLY A 211 -4.11 19.45 -1.37
CA GLY A 211 -3.06 20.47 -1.45
C GLY A 211 -2.35 20.75 -0.12
N ARG A 212 -2.64 19.98 0.94
CA ARG A 212 -2.08 20.19 2.28
C ARG A 212 -0.67 19.60 2.39
N PRO A 213 0.27 20.21 3.13
CA PRO A 213 1.62 19.70 3.27
C PRO A 213 1.69 18.25 3.76
N LEU A 214 2.65 17.49 3.22
CA LEU A 214 3.03 16.16 3.68
C LEU A 214 4.42 16.21 4.29
N LEU A 215 4.55 15.79 5.55
CA LEU A 215 5.83 15.53 6.19
C LEU A 215 6.09 14.02 6.15
N LEU A 216 7.30 13.66 5.76
CA LEU A 216 7.81 12.29 5.83
C LEU A 216 8.98 12.27 6.81
N SER A 217 8.83 11.49 7.88
CA SER A 217 9.94 11.17 8.79
C SER A 217 10.30 9.71 8.60
N GLU A 218 11.28 9.41 7.74
CA GLU A 218 11.74 8.04 7.54
C GLU A 218 12.80 7.68 8.58
N HIS A 219 12.51 6.67 9.39
CA HIS A 219 13.55 6.01 10.17
C HIS A 219 14.33 5.10 9.22
N GLY A 220 15.58 5.47 8.91
CA GLY A 220 16.46 4.89 7.87
C GLY A 220 16.83 3.40 8.00
N ILE A 221 15.99 2.62 8.68
CA ILE A 221 16.05 1.18 8.87
C ILE A 221 14.88 0.48 8.14
N TYR A 222 13.80 1.16 7.74
CA TYR A 222 12.63 0.53 7.09
C TYR A 222 13.01 -0.38 5.89
N THR A 223 13.84 0.14 4.98
CA THR A 223 14.33 -0.65 3.83
C THR A 223 15.23 -1.82 4.25
N LYS A 224 16.00 -1.67 5.35
CA LYS A 224 16.86 -2.75 5.89
C LYS A 224 16.02 -3.81 6.59
N GLU A 225 15.04 -3.42 7.39
CA GLU A 225 14.06 -4.28 8.04
C GLU A 225 13.29 -5.09 7.00
N ARG A 226 12.79 -4.44 5.93
CA ARG A 226 12.08 -5.17 4.88
C ARG A 226 12.96 -6.16 4.11
N LYS A 227 14.25 -5.83 3.91
CA LYS A 227 15.22 -6.78 3.35
C LYS A 227 15.46 -7.97 4.29
N ILE A 228 15.54 -7.73 5.61
CA ILE A 228 15.69 -8.79 6.61
C ILE A 228 14.44 -9.69 6.63
N ASP A 229 13.23 -9.12 6.64
CA ASP A 229 11.96 -9.86 6.55
C ASP A 229 11.92 -10.75 5.30
N LEU A 230 12.29 -10.21 4.14
CA LEU A 230 12.36 -10.96 2.88
C LEU A 230 13.36 -12.13 2.97
N LEU A 231 14.53 -11.92 3.57
CA LEU A 231 15.55 -12.97 3.77
C LEU A 231 15.13 -14.04 4.78
N GLN A 232 14.30 -13.67 5.76
CA GLN A 232 13.76 -14.55 6.79
C GLN A 232 12.50 -15.30 6.34
N SER A 233 11.80 -14.81 5.31
CA SER A 233 10.61 -15.48 4.78
C SER A 233 10.95 -16.88 4.23
N SER A 234 10.31 -17.90 4.79
CA SER A 234 10.51 -19.32 4.44
C SER A 234 9.96 -19.67 3.06
N TRP A 235 8.95 -18.92 2.57
CA TRP A 235 8.30 -19.12 1.28
C TRP A 235 9.25 -18.87 0.07
N LEU A 236 10.13 -17.86 0.15
CA LEU A 236 11.13 -17.57 -0.89
C LEU A 236 12.29 -18.59 -0.95
N ARG A 237 12.42 -19.48 0.04
CA ARG A 237 13.48 -20.51 0.05
C ARG A 237 13.11 -21.74 -0.77
N ASP A 238 11.83 -22.02 -0.95
CA ASP A 238 11.39 -23.23 -1.66
C ASP A 238 11.60 -23.13 -3.18
N ASN A 239 11.35 -21.97 -3.79
CA ASN A 239 11.59 -21.76 -5.23
C ASN A 239 13.08 -21.84 -5.63
N ARG A 240 14.01 -21.58 -4.70
CA ARG A 240 15.46 -21.71 -4.96
C ARG A 240 15.96 -23.15 -4.98
N ARG A 241 15.21 -24.12 -4.45
CA ARG A 241 15.58 -25.55 -4.54
C ARG A 241 15.22 -26.14 -5.90
N LEU A 242 14.18 -25.64 -6.56
CA LEU A 242 13.74 -26.09 -7.88
C LEU A 242 14.69 -25.62 -9.02
N SER A 243 15.32 -24.45 -8.88
CA SER A 243 16.25 -23.91 -9.89
C SER A 243 17.67 -24.52 -9.86
N ARG A 244 18.01 -25.33 -8.85
CA ARG A 244 19.31 -26.02 -8.75
C ARG A 244 19.39 -27.35 -9.53
N GLY A 245 18.29 -27.80 -10.12
CA GLY A 245 18.21 -29.09 -10.83
C GLY A 245 18.53 -29.06 -12.34
N ARG A 246 18.76 -27.89 -12.94
CA ARG A 246 19.02 -27.75 -14.39
C ARG A 246 20.22 -26.85 -14.71
N PHE A 247 21.38 -27.18 -14.18
CA PHE A 247 22.65 -26.69 -14.74
C PHE A 247 23.66 -27.85 -14.78
N HIS A 248 23.55 -28.66 -15.83
CA HIS A 248 24.66 -29.45 -16.34
C HIS A 248 24.67 -29.36 -17.86
N ALA A 249 25.87 -29.20 -18.42
CA ALA A 249 26.21 -29.08 -19.83
C ALA A 249 26.08 -27.67 -20.45
N ARG A 250 27.10 -26.82 -20.31
CA ARG A 250 28.30 -26.80 -21.17
C ARG A 250 29.12 -25.53 -20.85
N SER A 251 30.25 -25.74 -20.18
CA SER A 251 31.43 -24.95 -20.42
C SER A 251 31.83 -25.10 -21.89
N ASP A 252 32.00 -23.99 -22.59
CA ASP A 252 33.21 -23.68 -23.36
C ASP A 252 32.91 -22.57 -24.38
N ILE A 253 33.94 -21.73 -24.56
CA ILE A 253 34.20 -20.77 -25.66
C ILE A 253 33.74 -19.32 -25.41
N PHE A 254 34.75 -18.52 -25.00
CA PHE A 254 35.01 -17.07 -25.12
C PHE A 254 33.84 -16.08 -25.23
#